data_AF-A0A386PNY9-F1
#
_entry.id   AF-A0A386PNY9-F1
#
_cell.length_a   1.000
_cell.length_b   1.000
_cell.length_c   1.000
_cell.angle_alpha   90.00
_cell.angle_beta   90.00
_cell.angle_gamma   90.00
#
_symmetry.space_group_name_H-M   'P 1'
#
loop_
_entity.id
_entity.type
_entity.pdbx_description
1 polymer ?
#
loop_
_entity_poly.entity_id
_entity_poly.type
_entity_poly.pdbx_seq_one_letter_code
_entity_poly.pdbx_strand_id
1 'polypeptide(L)'
;MLIISGIIIALFINDFIRRRMIQACKRALEDEDVIAEISADSATADYLKRNYNDDLYRIDELISKKGNIIKYKLCLKKRSFDFYLKKQKLLNYKVISIKMY
;
A
#
# COMPACT_ATOMS: atom_id res chain seq x y z
N MET A 1 34.44 8.14 5.11
CA MET A 1 33.24 8.67 5.83
C MET A 1 32.08 9.01 4.90
N LEU A 2 32.28 9.68 3.76
CA LEU A 2 31.19 10.06 2.83
C LEU A 2 30.41 8.87 2.24
N ILE A 3 31.07 7.75 1.92
CA ILE A 3 30.42 6.56 1.34
C ILE A 3 29.43 5.93 2.32
N ILE A 4 29.85 5.75 3.58
CA ILE A 4 29.01 5.16 4.64
C ILE A 4 27.80 6.06 4.91
N SER A 5 28.01 7.39 4.97
CA SER A 5 26.93 8.36 5.12
C SER A 5 25.92 8.28 3.95
N GLY A 6 26.40 8.16 2.72
CA GLY A 6 25.53 7.98 1.54
C GLY A 6 24.68 6.71 1.59
N ILE A 7 25.25 5.59 2.02
CA ILE A 7 24.53 4.31 2.18
C ILE A 7 23.44 4.43 3.25
N ILE A 8 23.77 5.04 4.40
CA ILE A 8 22.80 5.25 5.49
C ILE A 8 21.62 6.10 5.00
N ILE A 9 21.89 7.20 4.30
CA ILE A 9 20.84 8.07 3.74
C ILE A 9 19.94 7.30 2.77
N ALA A 10 20.53 6.48 1.88
CA ALA A 10 19.77 5.68 0.93
C ALA A 10 18.84 4.67 1.63
N LEU A 11 19.32 4.02 2.70
CA LEU A 11 18.51 3.11 3.52
C LEU A 11 17.35 3.84 4.20
N PHE A 12 17.59 5.01 4.79
CA PHE A 12 16.55 5.83 5.41
C PHE A 12 15.48 6.29 4.41
N ILE A 13 15.88 6.74 3.22
CA ILE A 13 14.94 7.15 2.18
C ILE A 13 14.08 5.97 1.74
N ASN A 14 14.69 4.79 1.58
CA ASN A 14 13.97 3.59 1.19
C ASN A 14 12.93 3.16 2.25
N ASP A 15 13.31 3.17 3.53
CA ASP A 15 12.38 2.88 4.64
C ASP A 15 11.26 3.93 4.72
N PHE A 16 11.61 5.20 4.51
CA PHE A 16 10.65 6.29 4.54
C PHE A 16 9.60 6.17 3.41
N ILE A 17 10.05 5.90 2.18
CA ILE A 17 9.15 5.66 1.03
C ILE A 17 8.22 4.49 1.34
N ARG A 18 8.76 3.42 1.92
CA ARG A 18 7.98 2.23 2.32
C ARG A 18 6.87 2.59 3.31
N ARG A 19 7.20 3.31 4.39
CA ARG A 19 6.21 3.75 5.39
C ARG A 19 5.11 4.62 4.78
N ARG A 20 5.46 5.50 3.83
CA ARG A 20 4.49 6.35 3.13
C ARG A 20 3.50 5.55 2.28
N MET A 21 3.95 4.48 1.62
CA MET A 21 3.05 3.59 0.85
C MET A 21 2.07 2.84 1.77
N ILE A 22 2.56 2.30 2.90
CA ILE A 22 1.69 1.64 3.89
C ILE A 22 0.65 2.62 4.43
N GLN A 23 1.07 3.84 4.76
CA GLN A 23 0.17 4.89 5.25
C GLN A 23 -0.90 5.26 4.22
N ALA A 24 -0.55 5.30 2.93
CA ALA A 24 -1.53 5.53 1.87
C ALA A 24 -2.56 4.39 1.77
N CYS A 25 -2.13 3.14 1.98
CA CYS A 25 -3.04 1.99 2.02
C CYS A 25 -3.97 2.07 3.24
N LYS A 26 -3.45 2.37 4.43
CA LYS A 26 -4.25 2.54 5.65
C LYS A 26 -5.31 3.62 5.49
N ARG A 27 -4.93 4.81 5.01
CA ARG A 27 -5.87 5.92 4.74
C ARG A 27 -6.96 5.56 3.73
N ALA A 28 -6.64 4.73 2.73
CA ALA A 28 -7.62 4.28 1.76
C ALA A 28 -8.65 3.30 2.34
N LEU A 29 -8.36 2.70 3.51
CA LEU A 29 -9.28 1.83 4.23
C LEU A 29 -10.02 2.52 5.38
N GLU A 30 -9.67 3.77 5.73
CA GLU A 30 -10.35 4.52 6.79
C GLU A 30 -11.75 5.01 6.36
N ASP A 31 -12.03 5.05 5.06
CA ASP A 31 -13.26 5.57 4.48
C ASP A 31 -13.97 4.48 3.65
N GLU A 32 -15.18 4.10 4.06
CA GLU A 32 -15.98 3.05 3.43
C GLU A 32 -16.44 3.40 2.01
N ASP A 33 -16.65 4.69 1.72
CA ASP A 33 -17.05 5.14 0.38
C ASP A 33 -15.86 5.01 -0.58
N VAL A 34 -14.66 5.36 -0.08
CA VAL A 34 -13.41 5.17 -0.82
C VAL A 34 -13.14 3.69 -1.07
N ILE A 35 -13.37 2.81 -0.08
CA ILE A 35 -13.23 1.36 -0.26
C ILE A 35 -14.12 0.86 -1.40
N ALA A 36 -15.36 1.34 -1.49
CA ALA A 36 -16.29 0.95 -2.55
C ALA A 36 -15.81 1.43 -3.93
N GLU A 37 -15.24 2.63 -4.03
CA GLU A 37 -14.70 3.18 -5.28
C GLU A 37 -13.47 2.41 -5.79
N ILE A 38 -12.56 2.04 -4.89
CA ILE A 38 -11.26 1.46 -5.25
C ILE A 38 -11.23 -0.07 -5.27
N SER A 39 -12.26 -0.75 -4.78
CA SER A 39 -12.28 -2.22 -4.77
C SER A 39 -12.52 -2.77 -6.18
N ALA A 40 -11.73 -3.76 -6.59
CA ALA A 40 -11.85 -4.37 -7.91
C ALA A 40 -13.16 -5.16 -8.12
N ASP A 41 -13.76 -5.61 -7.03
CA ASP A 41 -14.99 -6.39 -7.01
C ASP A 41 -15.75 -6.20 -5.68
N SER A 42 -17.02 -6.57 -5.66
CA SER A 42 -17.89 -6.44 -4.48
C SER A 42 -17.44 -7.31 -3.32
N ALA A 43 -16.86 -8.49 -3.56
CA ALA A 43 -16.38 -9.36 -2.50
C ALA A 43 -15.17 -8.76 -1.77
N THR A 44 -14.26 -8.13 -2.52
CA THR A 44 -13.14 -7.33 -1.97
C THR A 44 -13.70 -6.16 -1.16
N ALA A 45 -14.64 -5.40 -1.71
CA ALA A 45 -15.25 -4.26 -1.01
C ALA A 45 -15.91 -4.69 0.31
N ASP A 46 -16.73 -5.73 0.28
CA ASP A 46 -17.45 -6.26 1.43
C ASP A 46 -16.49 -6.77 2.50
N TYR A 47 -15.41 -7.45 2.12
CA TYR A 47 -14.41 -7.91 3.08
C TYR A 47 -13.68 -6.74 3.74
N LEU A 48 -13.25 -5.74 2.95
CA LEU A 48 -12.55 -4.57 3.47
C LEU A 48 -13.45 -3.75 4.39
N LYS A 49 -14.71 -3.49 4.02
CA LYS A 49 -15.67 -2.79 4.88
C LYS A 49 -15.93 -3.51 6.20
N ARG A 50 -15.97 -4.84 6.22
CA ARG A 50 -16.15 -5.61 7.46
C ARG A 50 -14.93 -5.61 8.38
N ASN A 51 -13.76 -5.29 7.84
CA ASN A 51 -12.47 -5.41 8.52
C ASN A 51 -11.65 -4.11 8.44
N TYR A 52 -12.31 -2.97 8.19
CA TYR A 52 -11.66 -1.69 7.90
C TYR A 52 -10.76 -1.19 9.05
N ASN A 53 -11.10 -1.60 10.28
CA ASN A 53 -10.41 -1.22 11.50
C ASN A 53 -9.29 -2.21 11.92
N ASP A 54 -9.05 -3.25 11.13
CA ASP A 54 -7.97 -4.20 11.40
C ASP A 54 -6.62 -3.69 10.87
N ASP A 55 -5.53 -4.13 11.51
CA ASP A 55 -4.20 -3.74 11.08
C ASP A 55 -3.79 -4.40 9.75
N LEU A 56 -3.37 -3.56 8.81
CA LEU A 56 -2.65 -3.99 7.62
C LEU A 56 -1.23 -4.42 8.01
N TYR A 57 -0.90 -5.69 7.79
CA TYR A 57 0.43 -6.22 7.98
C TYR A 57 1.01 -6.74 6.66
N ARG A 58 2.33 -6.73 6.55
CA ARG A 58 3.03 -7.05 5.31
C ARG A 58 3.28 -8.55 5.24
N ILE A 59 3.00 -9.16 4.09
CA ILE A 59 3.32 -10.56 3.83
C ILE A 59 4.66 -10.69 3.13
N ASP A 60 4.91 -9.79 2.16
CA ASP A 60 5.99 -9.97 1.22
C ASP A 60 6.86 -8.74 1.08
N GLU A 61 8.14 -8.98 0.84
CA GLU A 61 9.06 -7.89 0.65
C GLU A 61 8.99 -7.24 -0.74
N LEU A 62 8.45 -8.00 -1.70
CA LEU A 62 8.47 -7.70 -3.11
C LEU A 62 7.47 -6.59 -3.47
N ILE A 63 8.00 -5.46 -3.91
CA ILE A 63 7.24 -4.38 -4.52
C ILE A 63 7.38 -4.55 -6.04
N SER A 64 6.27 -4.81 -6.73
CA SER A 64 6.28 -4.86 -8.19
C SER A 64 5.88 -3.50 -8.74
N LYS A 65 6.69 -2.94 -9.64
CA LYS A 65 6.42 -1.64 -10.27
C LYS A 65 6.27 -1.83 -11.77
N LYS A 66 5.14 -1.37 -12.32
CA LYS A 66 4.89 -1.33 -13.76
C LYS A 66 4.54 0.10 -14.15
N GLY A 67 5.48 0.78 -14.79
CA GLY A 67 5.37 2.21 -15.10
C GLY A 67 5.17 3.06 -13.84
N ASN A 68 4.06 3.79 -13.76
CA ASN A 68 3.70 4.64 -12.63
C ASN A 68 2.80 3.96 -11.58
N ILE A 69 2.54 2.66 -11.75
CA ILE A 69 1.73 1.86 -10.84
C ILE A 69 2.65 0.94 -10.04
N ILE A 70 2.44 0.94 -8.73
CA ILE A 70 3.13 0.10 -7.77
C ILE A 70 2.11 -0.89 -7.23
N LYS A 71 2.37 -2.17 -7.42
CA LYS A 71 1.62 -3.25 -6.80
C LYS A 71 2.27 -3.59 -5.46
N TYR A 72 1.48 -3.53 -4.40
CA TYR A 72 1.91 -3.75 -3.04
C TYR A 72 1.00 -4.78 -2.37
N LYS A 73 1.56 -5.92 -1.99
CA LYS A 73 0.80 -7.00 -1.36
C LYS A 73 0.78 -6.81 0.16
N LEU A 74 -0.41 -6.64 0.71
CA LEU A 74 -0.64 -6.50 2.14
C LEU A 74 -1.67 -7.53 2.60
N CYS A 75 -1.57 -7.93 3.86
CA CYS A 75 -2.54 -8.78 4.51
C CYS A 75 -3.45 -7.94 5.40
N LEU A 76 -4.74 -8.28 5.38
CA LEU A 76 -5.70 -7.84 6.37
C LEU A 76 -6.31 -9.11 6.99
N LYS A 77 -6.12 -9.27 8.30
CA LYS A 77 -6.45 -10.51 9.04
C LYS A 77 -5.86 -11.78 8.44
N LYS A 78 -6.63 -12.54 7.65
CA LYS A 78 -6.25 -13.84 7.07
C LYS A 78 -6.25 -13.81 5.53
N ARG A 79 -6.49 -12.64 4.93
CA ARG A 79 -6.62 -12.48 3.48
C ARG A 79 -5.54 -11.57 2.95
N SER A 80 -5.06 -11.92 1.77
CA SER A 80 -4.06 -11.15 1.04
C SER A 80 -4.76 -10.23 0.06
N PHE A 81 -4.24 -9.02 -0.04
CA PHE A 81 -4.76 -7.97 -0.92
C PHE A 81 -3.61 -7.40 -1.73
N ASP A 82 -3.85 -7.25 -3.02
CA ASP A 82 -3.00 -6.52 -3.92
C ASP A 82 -3.50 -5.07 -3.97
N PHE A 83 -2.74 -4.15 -3.36
CA PHE A 83 -2.95 -2.72 -3.45
C PHE A 83 -2.23 -2.17 -4.67
N TYR A 84 -2.95 -1.49 -5.55
CA TYR A 84 -2.39 -0.81 -6.69
C TYR A 84 -2.28 0.69 -6.35
N LEU A 85 -1.06 1.16 -6.18
CA LEU A 85 -0.76 2.56 -5.87
C LEU A 85 -0.27 3.29 -7.11
N LYS A 86 -0.81 4.47 -7.38
CA LYS A 86 -0.29 5.40 -8.38
C LYS A 86 0.50 6.50 -7.69
N LYS A 87 1.76 6.70 -8.12
CA LYS A 87 2.58 7.82 -7.63
C LYS A 87 2.01 9.14 -8.17
N GLN A 88 1.61 10.05 -7.28
CA GLN A 88 1.12 11.38 -7.66
C GLN A 88 2.24 12.43 -7.62
N LYS A 89 3.02 12.45 -6.53
CA LYS A 89 4.18 13.36 -6.32
C LYS A 89 5.36 12.58 -5.76
N LEU A 90 6.49 13.25 -5.49
CA LEU A 90 7.76 12.64 -5.07
C LEU A 90 7.58 11.60 -3.95
N LEU A 91 6.64 11.82 -3.03
CA LEU A 91 6.37 11.01 -1.84
C LEU A 91 4.86 10.81 -1.55
N ASN A 92 3.99 11.08 -2.53
CA ASN A 92 2.54 10.92 -2.37
C ASN A 92 2.01 9.83 -3.29
N TYR A 93 1.25 8.91 -2.72
CA TYR A 93 0.71 7.73 -3.37
C TYR A 93 -0.81 7.70 -3.18
N LYS A 94 -1.55 7.48 -4.25
CA LYS A 94 -2.99 7.24 -4.20
C LYS A 94 -3.26 5.78 -4.51
N VAL A 95 -4.06 5.10 -3.70
CA VAL A 95 -4.57 3.77 -4.03
C VAL A 95 -5.62 3.94 -5.13
N ILE A 96 -5.43 3.24 -6.24
CA ILE A 96 -6.32 3.29 -7.40
C ILE A 96 -7.13 2.01 -7.58
N SER A 97 -6.68 0.90 -6.99
CA SER A 97 -7.41 -0.35 -7.00
C SER A 97 -6.94 -1.23 -5.84
N ILE A 98 -7.83 -2.04 -5.29
CA ILE A 98 -7.53 -3.11 -4.33
C ILE A 98 -8.18 -4.39 -4.83
N LYS A 99 -7.42 -5.49 -4.85
CA LYS A 99 -7.93 -6.80 -5.24
C LYS A 99 -7.61 -7.85 -4.19
N MET A 100 -8.63 -8.59 -3.75
CA MET A 100 -8.46 -9.74 -2.86
C MET A 100 -7.93 -10.95 -3.63
N TYR A 101 -7.04 -11.74 -3.01
CA TYR A 101 -6.51 -13.00 -3.52
C TYR A 101 -6.90 -14.17 -2.60
#